data_AF-A0A8J8MC81-F1
#
_entry.id   AF-A0A8J8MC81-F1
#
_cell.length_a   1.000
_cell.length_b   1.000
_cell.length_c   1.000
_cell.angle_alpha   90.00
_cell.angle_beta   90.00
_cell.angle_gamma   90.00
#
_symmetry.space_group_name_H-M   'P 1'
#
loop_
_entity.id
_entity.type
_entity.pdbx_description
1 polymer ?
#
loop_
_entity_poly.entity_id
_entity_poly.type
_entity_poly.pdbx_seq_one_letter_code
_entity_poly.pdbx_strand_id
1 'polypeptide(L)'
;MENQELREVKRELYKEIDELKREYKWFKGRVSTIANLFIPGIGFFIYGSSYLKGLISFILFGGYNLIFFKWILPDLDFAVGMIYYTPAIIIWLVSTVMVANLDE
;
A
#
# COMPACT_ATOMS: atom_id res chain seq x y z
N MET A 1 33.21 23.17 -29.31
CA MET A 1 32.33 23.97 -28.45
C MET A 1 30.91 23.42 -28.48
N GLU A 2 30.23 23.44 -29.63
CA GLU A 2 28.85 22.93 -29.79
C GLU A 2 28.61 21.49 -29.26
N ASN A 3 29.55 20.58 -29.49
CA ASN A 3 29.43 19.17 -29.07
C ASN A 3 29.70 18.94 -27.56
N GLN A 4 30.35 19.89 -26.88
CA GLN A 4 30.56 19.83 -25.42
C GLN A 4 29.35 20.39 -24.69
N GLU A 5 28.80 21.52 -25.15
CA GLU A 5 27.56 22.10 -24.62
C GLU A 5 26.39 21.12 -24.77
N LEU A 6 26.25 20.48 -25.94
CA LEU A 6 25.22 19.45 -26.15
C LEU A 6 25.36 18.25 -25.17
N ARG A 7 26.60 17.90 -24.79
CA ARG A 7 26.89 16.81 -23.85
C ARG A 7 26.57 17.20 -22.41
N GLU A 8 26.80 18.45 -22.03
CA GLU A 8 26.44 18.99 -20.72
C GLU A 8 24.92 19.07 -20.57
N VAL A 9 24.22 19.63 -21.56
CA VAL A 9 22.75 19.68 -21.59
C VAL A 9 22.15 18.27 -21.47
N LYS A 10 22.68 17.29 -22.21
CA LYS A 10 22.21 15.90 -22.13
C LYS A 10 22.41 15.31 -20.73
N ARG A 11 23.52 15.64 -20.06
CA ARG A 11 23.82 15.16 -18.71
C ARG A 11 22.89 15.78 -17.67
N GLU A 12 22.62 17.08 -17.77
CA GLU A 12 21.66 17.77 -16.90
C GLU A 12 20.25 17.20 -17.07
N LEU A 13 19.80 17.00 -18.31
CA LEU A 13 18.53 16.36 -18.61
C LEU A 13 18.39 14.97 -17.98
N TYR A 14 19.42 14.11 -18.08
CA TYR A 14 19.36 12.79 -17.43
C TYR A 14 19.30 12.89 -15.91
N LYS A 15 20.00 13.86 -15.32
CA LYS A 15 19.98 14.09 -13.88
C LYS A 15 18.58 14.52 -13.42
N GLU A 16 17.95 15.44 -14.14
CA GLU A 16 16.57 15.85 -13.86
C GLU A 16 15.60 14.69 -14.02
N ILE A 17 15.73 13.86 -15.07
CA ILE A 17 14.90 12.67 -15.26
C ILE A 17 15.02 11.69 -14.09
N ASP A 18 16.24 11.47 -13.59
CA ASP A 18 16.45 10.58 -12.45
C ASP A 18 15.92 11.15 -11.14
N GLU A 19 16.05 12.46 -10.92
CA GLU A 19 15.42 13.15 -9.78
C GLU A 19 13.89 13.01 -9.85
N LEU A 20 13.29 13.26 -11.02
CA LEU A 20 11.84 13.14 -11.24
C LEU A 20 11.34 11.71 -11.02
N LYS A 21 12.10 10.70 -11.46
CA LYS A 21 11.79 9.29 -11.20
C LYS A 21 11.79 8.97 -9.70
N ARG A 22 12.74 9.51 -8.94
CA ARG A 22 12.80 9.30 -7.49
C ARG A 22 11.62 9.96 -6.80
N GLU A 23 11.28 11.19 -7.17
CA GLU A 23 10.09 11.87 -6.63
C GLU A 23 8.80 11.13 -6.96
N TYR A 24 8.65 10.67 -8.20
CA TYR A 24 7.50 9.89 -8.61
C TYR A 24 7.38 8.58 -7.82
N LYS A 25 8.50 7.88 -7.56
CA LYS A 25 8.53 6.68 -6.72
C LYS A 25 8.05 6.99 -5.29
N TRP A 26 8.57 8.05 -4.69
CA TRP A 26 8.14 8.50 -3.36
C TRP A 26 6.65 8.87 -3.28
N PHE A 27 6.15 9.58 -4.29
CA PHE A 27 4.74 9.92 -4.40
C PHE A 27 3.88 8.66 -4.50
N LYS A 28 4.27 7.73 -5.37
CA LYS A 28 3.61 6.45 -5.58
C LYS A 28 3.49 5.65 -4.28
N GLY A 29 4.57 5.52 -3.52
CA GLY A 29 4.56 4.84 -2.22
C GLY A 29 3.59 5.48 -1.21
N ARG A 30 3.55 6.82 -1.14
CA ARG A 30 2.61 7.54 -0.26
C ARG A 30 1.15 7.31 -0.64
N VAL A 31 0.80 7.48 -1.91
CA VAL A 31 -0.59 7.28 -2.37
C VAL A 31 -1.01 5.83 -2.19
N SER A 32 -0.12 4.87 -2.46
CA SER A 32 -0.34 3.45 -2.21
C SER A 32 -0.66 3.17 -0.73
N THR A 33 0.13 3.72 0.18
CA THR A 33 -0.06 3.58 1.63
C THR A 33 -1.39 4.19 2.09
N ILE A 34 -1.71 5.40 1.60
CA ILE A 34 -2.99 6.07 1.90
C ILE A 34 -4.16 5.23 1.40
N ALA A 35 -4.11 4.72 0.16
CA ALA A 35 -5.17 3.88 -0.38
C ALA A 35 -5.36 2.59 0.44
N ASN A 36 -4.27 1.99 0.91
CA ASN A 36 -4.32 0.78 1.73
C ASN A 36 -4.85 1.01 3.15
N LEU A 37 -4.68 2.23 3.69
CA LEU A 37 -5.30 2.62 4.96
C LEU A 37 -6.82 2.65 4.87
N PHE A 38 -7.39 3.06 3.74
CA PHE A 38 -8.85 3.03 3.55
C PHE A 38 -9.37 1.61 3.36
N ILE A 39 -8.72 0.83 2.49
CA ILE A 39 -9.13 -0.53 2.19
C ILE A 39 -7.89 -1.42 2.10
N PRO A 40 -7.70 -2.36 3.04
CA PRO A 40 -6.57 -3.29 3.03
C PRO A 40 -6.51 -4.07 1.72
N GLY A 41 -5.34 -4.08 1.08
CA GLY A 41 -5.12 -4.70 -0.21
C GLY A 41 -5.15 -3.72 -1.39
N ILE A 42 -5.84 -2.58 -1.31
CA ILE A 42 -5.99 -1.65 -2.44
C ILE A 42 -4.67 -0.98 -2.83
N GLY A 43 -3.80 -0.65 -1.88
CA GLY A 43 -2.50 -0.04 -2.21
C GLY A 43 -1.67 -0.91 -3.16
N PHE A 44 -1.74 -2.23 -2.99
CA PHE A 44 -1.08 -3.16 -3.90
C PHE A 44 -1.63 -3.15 -5.33
N PHE A 45 -2.92 -2.87 -5.52
CA PHE A 45 -3.56 -2.84 -6.84
C PHE A 45 -3.27 -1.55 -7.60
N ILE A 46 -3.31 -0.40 -6.93
CA ILE A 46 -3.13 0.89 -7.61
C ILE A 46 -1.65 1.08 -7.98
N TYR A 47 -0.73 0.68 -7.09
CA TYR A 47 0.67 1.07 -7.19
C TYR A 47 1.68 0.02 -6.75
N GLY A 48 1.26 -1.10 -6.17
CA GLY A 48 2.17 -2.16 -5.77
C GLY A 48 2.65 -3.05 -6.92
N SER A 49 3.85 -3.59 -6.77
CA SER A 49 4.43 -4.58 -7.71
C SER A 49 3.83 -5.98 -7.57
N SER A 50 3.02 -6.24 -6.52
CA SER A 50 2.55 -7.58 -6.17
C SER A 50 1.03 -7.64 -5.98
N TYR A 51 0.33 -7.87 -7.08
CA TYR A 51 -1.11 -8.12 -7.12
C TYR A 51 -1.57 -9.24 -6.19
N LEU A 52 -0.76 -10.31 -6.06
CA LEU A 52 -1.08 -11.45 -5.20
C LEU A 52 -1.15 -11.04 -3.71
N LYS A 53 -0.22 -10.20 -3.23
CA LYS A 53 -0.24 -9.68 -1.85
C LYS A 53 -1.48 -8.81 -1.60
N GLY A 54 -1.87 -8.03 -2.61
CA GLY A 54 -3.11 -7.24 -2.58
C GLY A 54 -4.36 -8.11 -2.45
N LEU A 55 -4.47 -9.12 -3.31
CA LEU A 55 -5.59 -10.07 -3.30
C LEU A 55 -5.68 -10.81 -1.97
N ILE A 56 -4.56 -11.32 -1.45
CA ILE A 56 -4.52 -12.02 -0.17
C ILE A 56 -4.94 -11.10 0.97
N SER A 57 -4.40 -9.87 1.03
CA SER A 57 -4.76 -8.90 2.08
C SER A 57 -6.26 -8.56 2.04
N PHE A 58 -6.79 -8.36 0.83
CA PHE A 58 -8.18 -8.03 0.61
C PHE A 58 -9.11 -9.19 1.03
N ILE A 59 -8.79 -10.43 0.63
CA ILE A 59 -9.56 -11.61 1.01
C ILE A 59 -9.48 -11.86 2.51
N LEU A 60 -8.30 -11.75 3.12
CA LEU A 60 -8.14 -11.95 4.56
C LEU A 60 -8.93 -10.91 5.35
N PHE A 61 -8.79 -9.63 5.02
CA PHE A 61 -9.50 -8.58 5.73
C PHE A 61 -11.01 -8.65 5.50
N GLY A 62 -11.44 -8.74 4.23
CA GLY A 62 -12.86 -8.81 3.87
C GLY A 62 -13.52 -10.09 4.37
N GLY A 63 -12.87 -11.23 4.18
CA GLY A 63 -13.34 -12.53 4.66
C GLY A 63 -13.45 -12.58 6.18
N TYR A 64 -12.46 -12.07 6.90
CA TYR A 64 -12.53 -11.98 8.35
C TYR A 64 -13.69 -11.09 8.82
N ASN A 65 -13.84 -9.90 8.23
CA ASN A 65 -14.94 -9.00 8.56
C ASN A 65 -16.30 -9.66 8.31
N LEU A 66 -16.47 -10.37 7.19
CA LEU A 66 -17.70 -11.09 6.90
C LEU A 66 -18.01 -12.16 7.94
N ILE A 67 -17.01 -12.96 8.34
CA ILE A 67 -17.18 -13.97 9.39
C ILE A 67 -17.51 -13.29 10.72
N PHE A 68 -16.77 -12.23 11.07
CA PHE A 68 -16.95 -11.51 12.33
C PHE A 68 -18.35 -10.94 12.46
N PHE A 69 -18.82 -10.14 11.50
CA PHE A 69 -20.13 -9.49 11.61
C PHE A 69 -21.30 -10.47 11.50
N LYS A 70 -21.14 -11.57 10.77
CA LYS A 70 -22.24 -12.47 10.44
C LYS A 70 -22.34 -13.68 11.39
N TRP A 71 -21.24 -14.07 12.04
CA TRP A 71 -21.17 -15.29 12.87
C TRP A 71 -20.64 -15.02 14.29
N ILE A 72 -19.81 -14.00 14.51
CA ILE A 72 -19.19 -13.76 15.82
C ILE A 72 -19.96 -12.69 16.60
N LEU A 73 -20.16 -11.52 16.00
CA LEU A 73 -20.80 -10.38 16.65
C LEU A 73 -22.23 -10.64 17.16
N PRO A 74 -23.12 -11.37 16.44
CA PRO A 74 -24.51 -11.57 16.88
C PRO A 74 -24.66 -12.23 18.24
N ASP A 75 -23.70 -13.08 18.63
CA ASP A 75 -23.76 -13.91 19.83
C ASP A 75 -22.86 -13.40 20.97
N LEU A 76 -22.25 -12.21 20.81
CA LEU A 76 -21.26 -11.66 21.72
C LEU A 76 -21.62 -10.25 22.19
N ASP A 77 -21.32 -9.97 23.45
CA ASP A 77 -21.37 -8.61 23.98
C ASP A 77 -20.33 -7.73 23.27
N PHE A 78 -20.64 -6.45 23.09
CA PHE A 78 -19.85 -5.52 22.28
C PHE A 78 -18.38 -5.45 22.75
N ALA A 79 -18.15 -5.42 24.07
CA ALA A 79 -16.81 -5.38 24.64
C ALA A 79 -15.97 -6.63 24.29
N VAL A 80 -16.60 -7.80 24.31
CA VAL A 80 -15.94 -9.06 23.93
C VAL A 80 -15.77 -9.13 22.42
N GLY A 81 -16.76 -8.67 21.65
CA GLY A 81 -16.68 -8.51 20.20
C GLY A 81 -15.47 -7.68 19.77
N MET A 82 -15.15 -6.58 20.47
CA MET A 82 -13.96 -5.77 20.19
C MET A 82 -12.65 -6.56 20.32
N ILE A 83 -12.55 -7.46 21.31
CA ILE A 83 -11.37 -8.33 21.46
C ILE A 83 -11.28 -9.29 20.27
N TYR A 84 -12.39 -9.90 19.88
CA TYR A 84 -12.45 -10.75 18.69
C TYR A 84 -12.28 -9.96 17.38
N TYR A 85 -12.36 -8.64 17.37
CA TYR A 85 -12.07 -7.85 16.18
C TYR A 85 -10.56 -7.58 15.99
N THR A 86 -9.74 -7.83 17.01
CA THR A 86 -8.28 -7.62 16.97
C THR A 86 -7.58 -8.20 15.73
N PRO A 87 -7.90 -9.42 15.26
CA PRO A 87 -7.28 -9.96 14.04
C PRO A 87 -7.53 -9.09 12.79
N ALA A 88 -8.70 -8.47 12.65
CA ALA A 88 -8.97 -7.54 11.55
C ALA A 88 -8.02 -6.34 11.58
N ILE A 89 -7.79 -5.79 12.79
CA ILE A 89 -6.87 -4.67 13.01
C ILE A 89 -5.43 -5.09 12.68
N ILE A 90 -5.02 -6.28 13.09
CA ILE A 90 -3.69 -6.82 12.77
C ILE A 90 -3.51 -6.96 11.25
N ILE A 91 -4.48 -7.56 10.55
CA ILE A 91 -4.43 -7.70 9.08
C ILE A 91 -4.33 -6.33 8.40
N TRP A 92 -5.07 -5.34 8.89
CA TRP A 92 -5.03 -3.98 8.37
C TRP A 92 -3.66 -3.31 8.54
N LEU A 93 -3.09 -3.37 9.74
CA LEU A 93 -1.78 -2.79 10.04
C LEU A 93 -0.66 -3.48 9.25
N VAL A 94 -0.64 -4.82 9.24
CA VAL A 94 0.35 -5.61 8.49
C VAL A 94 0.26 -5.29 7.00
N SER A 95 -0.94 -5.26 6.43
CA SER A 95 -1.14 -4.91 5.02
C SER A 95 -0.58 -3.51 4.71
N THR A 96 -0.83 -2.54 5.59
CA THR A 96 -0.35 -1.16 5.41
C THR A 96 1.17 -1.05 5.47
N VAL A 97 1.81 -1.72 6.43
CA VAL A 97 3.28 -1.78 6.53
C VAL A 97 3.88 -2.47 5.30
N MET A 98 3.28 -3.57 4.84
CA MET A 98 3.74 -4.26 3.65
C MET A 98 3.66 -3.40 2.39
N VAL A 99 2.67 -2.50 2.31
CA VAL A 99 2.57 -1.52 1.20
C VAL A 99 3.61 -0.42 1.33
N ALA A 100 3.81 0.11 2.54
CA ALA A 100 4.79 1.18 2.77
C ALA A 100 6.23 0.75 2.43
N ASN A 101 6.55 -0.53 2.63
CA ASN A 101 7.88 -1.10 2.35
C ASN A 101 8.01 -1.67 0.93
N LEU A 102 7.09 -1.39 -0.01
CA LEU A 102 7.20 -1.89 -1.39
C LEU A 102 8.33 -1.25 -2.21
N ASP A 103 8.85 -0.11 -1.73
CA ASP A 103 9.82 0.71 -2.44
C ASP A 103 11.26 0.61 -1.87
N GLU A 104 11.44 -0.07 -0.73
CA GLU A 104 12.76 -0.55 -0.24
C GLU A 104 13.12 -1.89 -0.89
#